data_AF-A0A512N8J2-F1
#
_entry.id   AF-A0A512N8J2-F1
#
_cell.length_a   1.000
_cell.length_b   1.000
_cell.length_c   1.000
_cell.angle_alpha   90.00
_cell.angle_beta   90.00
_cell.angle_gamma   90.00
#
_symmetry.space_group_name_H-M   'P 1'
#
loop_
_entity.id
_entity.type
_entity.pdbx_description
1 polymer ?
#
loop_
_entity_poly.entity_id
_entity_poly.type
_entity_poly.pdbx_seq_one_letter_code
_entity_poly.pdbx_strand_id
1 'polypeptide(L)'
;MCTLAVATCLSGTEVRAETAGTERVAWKLEQNSTPARYAVVEPTRTNLDVASVVLACENASDRNVLQLQLYPTNEGPLLPKGANPPQLKTAPRAEVEIDGKIFPASLLFGDDHAVLADGEVGGFAGLSEPLVDAMAKGKTMTLRLDLLAEPPGTKASFDGAAVIELRANGGRAAIGAMQQCVSPIKNRTVGLTR
;
A
#
# COMPACT_ATOMS: atom_id res chain seq x y z
N MET A 1 -73.69 -14.42 -30.16
CA MET A 1 -72.99 -13.27 -29.55
C MET A 1 -71.81 -13.84 -28.78
N CYS A 2 -70.59 -13.68 -29.29
CA CYS A 2 -69.38 -14.34 -28.79
C CYS A 2 -68.46 -13.28 -28.16
N THR A 3 -68.22 -13.39 -26.86
CA THR A 3 -67.47 -12.45 -26.04
C THR A 3 -65.97 -12.70 -26.21
N LEU A 4 -65.23 -11.72 -26.75
CA LEU A 4 -63.76 -11.74 -26.83
C LEU A 4 -63.17 -11.02 -25.61
N ALA A 5 -62.45 -11.76 -24.77
CA ALA A 5 -61.68 -11.22 -23.65
C ALA A 5 -60.32 -10.73 -24.14
N VAL A 6 -59.97 -9.48 -23.80
CA VAL A 6 -58.66 -8.86 -24.09
C VAL A 6 -57.71 -9.17 -22.94
N ALA A 7 -56.63 -9.89 -23.23
CA ALA A 7 -55.53 -10.13 -22.30
C ALA A 7 -54.46 -9.05 -22.48
N THR A 8 -54.33 -8.14 -21.51
CA THR A 8 -53.22 -7.17 -21.42
C THR A 8 -52.01 -7.81 -20.76
N CYS A 9 -50.96 -8.04 -21.53
CA CYS A 9 -49.64 -8.45 -21.05
C CYS A 9 -48.97 -7.26 -20.33
N LEU A 10 -48.82 -7.34 -19.01
CA LEU A 10 -47.96 -6.46 -18.24
C LEU A 10 -46.51 -6.98 -18.36
N SER A 11 -45.75 -6.40 -19.28
CA SER A 11 -44.30 -6.59 -19.35
C SER A 11 -43.64 -5.85 -18.18
N GLY A 12 -43.36 -6.58 -17.10
CA GLY A 12 -42.48 -6.10 -16.04
C GLY A 12 -41.05 -6.03 -16.58
N THR A 13 -40.57 -4.83 -16.86
CA THR A 13 -39.12 -4.57 -17.01
C THR A 13 -38.50 -4.66 -15.63
N GLU A 14 -37.85 -5.79 -15.33
CA GLU A 14 -36.93 -5.89 -14.20
C GLU A 14 -35.76 -4.93 -14.45
N VAL A 15 -35.76 -3.80 -13.76
CA VAL A 15 -34.58 -2.95 -13.65
C VAL A 15 -33.58 -3.73 -12.81
N ARG A 16 -32.69 -4.44 -13.49
CA ARG A 16 -31.53 -5.07 -12.85
C ARG A 16 -30.64 -3.94 -12.36
N ALA A 17 -30.64 -3.72 -11.04
CA ALA A 17 -29.69 -2.83 -10.40
C ALA A 17 -28.29 -3.29 -10.82
N GLU A 18 -27.62 -2.48 -11.62
CA GLU A 18 -26.22 -2.62 -11.94
C GLU A 18 -25.48 -2.36 -10.63
N THR A 19 -25.12 -3.45 -9.93
CA THR A 19 -24.23 -3.37 -8.79
C THR A 19 -22.95 -2.75 -9.34
N ALA A 20 -22.73 -1.47 -9.07
CA ALA A 20 -21.46 -0.81 -9.31
C ALA A 20 -20.40 -1.71 -8.71
N GLY A 21 -19.67 -2.41 -9.59
CA GLY A 21 -18.67 -3.37 -9.18
C GLY A 21 -17.72 -2.62 -8.29
N THR A 22 -17.60 -3.05 -7.03
CA THR A 22 -16.57 -2.56 -6.13
C THR A 22 -15.25 -2.76 -6.87
N GLU A 23 -14.66 -1.69 -7.40
CA GLU A 23 -13.36 -1.76 -8.04
C GLU A 23 -12.43 -2.28 -6.95
N ARG A 24 -12.11 -3.57 -7.04
CA ARG A 24 -11.35 -4.26 -6.01
C ARG A 24 -9.97 -3.63 -6.05
N VAL A 25 -9.62 -2.95 -4.95
CA VAL A 25 -8.29 -2.40 -4.67
C VAL A 25 -7.22 -3.38 -5.15
N ALA A 26 -6.45 -2.94 -6.13
CA ALA A 26 -5.47 -3.76 -6.84
C ALA A 26 -4.13 -3.05 -6.82
N TRP A 27 -3.06 -3.81 -6.61
CA TRP A 27 -1.72 -3.30 -6.84
C TRP A 27 -1.52 -3.03 -8.33
N LYS A 28 -1.20 -1.78 -8.67
CA LYS A 28 -0.90 -1.34 -10.02
C LYS A 28 0.63 -1.24 -10.14
N LEU A 29 1.21 -2.17 -10.90
CA LEU A 29 2.64 -2.14 -11.22
C LEU A 29 2.92 -1.11 -12.32
N GLU A 30 4.06 -0.42 -12.24
CA GLU A 30 4.56 0.40 -13.35
C GLU A 30 4.54 -0.40 -14.66
N GLN A 31 3.97 0.20 -15.71
CA GLN A 31 3.90 -0.41 -17.04
C GLN A 31 5.18 -0.12 -17.84
N ASN A 32 5.58 -1.06 -18.70
CA ASN A 32 6.65 -0.89 -19.68
C ASN A 32 8.07 -0.66 -19.12
N SER A 33 8.30 -1.01 -17.86
CA SER A 33 9.60 -0.92 -17.19
C SER A 33 10.09 -2.30 -16.77
N THR A 34 11.37 -2.59 -16.99
CA THR A 34 11.99 -3.87 -16.57
C THR A 34 13.42 -3.64 -16.10
N PRO A 35 13.71 -3.78 -14.79
CA PRO A 35 12.77 -4.12 -13.71
C PRO A 35 11.78 -2.98 -13.44
N ALA A 36 10.59 -3.31 -12.92
CA ALA A 36 9.62 -2.32 -12.47
C ALA A 36 10.22 -1.43 -11.36
N ARG A 37 9.92 -0.13 -11.41
CA ARG A 37 10.42 0.86 -10.45
C ARG A 37 9.46 1.14 -9.31
N TYR A 38 8.18 0.87 -9.48
CA TYR A 38 7.22 1.02 -8.41
C TYR A 38 5.96 0.18 -8.61
N ALA A 39 5.28 -0.09 -7.49
CA ALA A 39 3.92 -0.61 -7.46
C ALA A 39 3.07 0.23 -6.50
N VAL A 40 1.86 0.60 -6.93
CA VAL A 40 0.95 1.48 -6.17
C VAL A 40 -0.29 0.73 -5.74
N VAL A 41 -0.80 1.01 -4.55
CA VAL A 41 -2.08 0.52 -4.07
C VAL A 41 -2.76 1.56 -3.18
N GLU A 42 -4.09 1.62 -3.23
CA GLU A 42 -4.86 2.40 -2.26
C GLU A 42 -5.14 1.54 -1.02
N PRO A 43 -5.12 2.09 0.21
CA PRO A 43 -5.55 1.32 1.37
C PRO A 43 -7.01 0.86 1.25
N THR A 44 -7.31 -0.40 1.59
CA THR A 44 -8.70 -0.90 1.64
C THR A 44 -9.49 -0.28 2.79
N ARG A 45 -8.79 0.09 3.86
CA ARG A 45 -9.34 0.83 4.99
C ARG A 45 -8.25 1.70 5.58
N THR A 46 -8.56 2.96 5.89
CA THR A 46 -7.61 3.82 6.59
C THR A 46 -8.30 4.94 7.36
N ASN A 47 -7.80 5.21 8.57
CA ASN A 47 -8.10 6.44 9.30
C ASN A 47 -6.98 7.48 9.17
N LEU A 48 -5.94 7.23 8.37
CA LEU A 48 -4.94 8.21 7.96
C LEU A 48 -5.41 8.94 6.72
N ASP A 49 -4.91 10.15 6.49
CA ASP A 49 -5.08 10.90 5.26
C ASP A 49 -4.18 10.38 4.12
N VAL A 50 -3.99 9.06 3.98
CA VAL A 50 -3.20 8.45 2.90
C VAL A 50 -4.09 8.19 1.68
N ALA A 51 -3.68 8.72 0.52
CA ALA A 51 -4.30 8.41 -0.76
C ALA A 51 -3.74 7.12 -1.35
N SER A 52 -2.42 6.94 -1.32
CA SER A 52 -1.79 5.74 -1.85
C SER A 52 -0.56 5.30 -1.08
N VAL A 53 -0.31 4.00 -1.15
CA VAL A 53 0.89 3.33 -0.66
C VAL A 53 1.67 2.86 -1.87
N VAL A 54 2.95 3.23 -1.94
CA VAL A 54 3.85 2.91 -3.04
C VAL A 54 4.97 2.04 -2.52
N LEU A 55 5.15 0.88 -3.12
CA LEU A 55 6.38 0.10 -2.98
C LEU A 55 7.32 0.56 -4.08
N ALA A 56 8.31 1.39 -3.72
CA ALA A 56 9.23 2.05 -4.65
C ALA A 56 10.60 1.37 -4.66
N CYS A 57 11.21 1.30 -5.84
CA CYS A 57 12.58 0.85 -6.08
C CYS A 57 13.49 2.07 -6.24
N GLU A 58 14.17 2.44 -5.17
CA GLU A 58 15.05 3.61 -5.14
C GLU A 58 16.50 3.21 -5.38
N ASN A 59 17.25 4.08 -6.06
CA ASN A 59 18.68 3.89 -6.24
C ASN A 59 19.45 4.42 -5.01
N ALA A 60 20.08 3.50 -4.28
CA ALA A 60 20.96 3.75 -3.15
C ALA A 60 22.42 3.61 -3.62
N SER A 61 22.89 4.57 -4.40
CA SER A 61 24.23 4.56 -5.01
C SER A 61 24.48 3.34 -5.91
N ASP A 62 25.16 2.31 -5.39
CA ASP A 62 25.61 1.13 -6.13
C ASP A 62 24.58 -0.02 -6.15
N ARG A 63 23.45 0.15 -5.46
CA ARG A 63 22.40 -0.85 -5.33
C ARG A 63 21.02 -0.21 -5.31
N ASN A 64 19.98 -1.01 -5.55
CA ASN A 64 18.62 -0.55 -5.31
C ASN A 64 18.16 -0.95 -3.91
N VAL A 65 17.19 -0.19 -3.39
CA VAL A 65 16.49 -0.46 -2.13
C VAL A 65 14.99 -0.40 -2.38
N LEU A 66 14.22 -1.20 -1.65
CA LEU A 66 12.77 -1.02 -1.61
C LEU A 66 12.42 -0.07 -0.49
N GLN A 67 11.52 0.87 -0.78
CA GLN A 67 10.92 1.76 0.20
C GLN A 67 9.40 1.61 0.17
N LEU A 68 8.77 1.69 1.33
CA LEU A 68 7.33 1.79 1.43
C LEU A 68 6.97 3.26 1.66
N GLN A 69 6.51 3.94 0.61
CA GLN A 69 6.17 5.35 0.61
C GLN A 69 4.66 5.53 0.82
N LEU A 70 4.28 6.50 1.65
CA LEU A 70 2.89 6.87 1.95
C LEU A 70 2.65 8.27 1.40
N TYR A 71 1.77 8.38 0.41
CA TYR A 71 1.40 9.65 -0.19
C TYR A 71 0.11 10.16 0.44
N PRO A 72 0.15 11.30 1.16
CA PRO A 72 -1.04 11.92 1.72
C PRO A 72 -2.05 12.34 0.64
N THR A 73 -3.29 12.52 1.05
CA THR A 73 -4.41 12.94 0.20
C THR A 73 -4.37 14.43 -0.08
N ASN A 74 -3.80 15.22 0.83
CA ASN A 74 -3.65 16.66 0.74
C ASN A 74 -2.20 17.04 1.01
N GLU A 75 -1.78 18.21 0.54
CA GLU A 75 -0.49 18.79 0.94
C GLU A 75 -0.42 18.97 2.47
N GLY A 76 0.74 18.69 3.04
CA GLY A 76 0.99 18.79 4.48
C GLY A 76 1.47 17.48 5.11
N PRO A 77 1.59 17.45 6.45
CA PRO A 77 2.08 16.26 7.15
C PRO A 77 1.05 15.14 7.13
N LEU A 78 1.54 13.90 7.17
CA LEU A 78 0.71 12.71 7.38
C LEU A 78 -0.01 12.77 8.73
N LEU A 79 -1.34 12.63 8.71
CA LEU A 79 -2.20 12.79 9.88
C LEU A 79 -3.31 11.74 9.94
N PRO A 80 -3.78 11.36 11.14
CA PRO A 80 -5.10 10.77 11.27
C PRO A 80 -6.18 11.74 10.76
N LYS A 81 -7.18 11.23 10.05
CA LYS A 81 -8.31 11.99 9.52
C LYS A 81 -9.00 12.76 10.64
N GLY A 82 -9.10 14.08 10.47
CA GLY A 82 -9.72 14.99 11.44
C GLY A 82 -8.80 15.45 12.57
N ALA A 83 -7.54 15.01 12.61
CA ALA A 83 -6.53 15.56 13.50
C ALA A 83 -5.96 16.88 12.97
N ASN A 84 -5.33 17.66 13.86
CA ASN A 84 -4.68 18.92 13.51
C ASN A 84 -3.15 18.81 13.58
N PRO A 85 -2.40 19.45 12.67
CA PRO A 85 -0.93 19.43 12.68
C PRO A 85 -0.27 19.78 14.02
N PRO A 86 -0.75 20.77 14.82
CA PRO A 86 -0.15 21.09 16.12
C PRO A 86 -0.20 19.96 17.16
N GLN A 87 -0.97 18.90 16.91
CA GLN A 87 -1.09 17.75 17.80
C GLN A 87 -0.03 16.67 17.50
N LEU A 88 0.76 16.81 16.44
CA LEU A 88 1.81 15.84 16.11
C LEU A 88 2.89 15.79 17.20
N LYS A 89 3.34 14.58 17.52
CA LYS A 89 4.48 14.39 18.43
C LYS A 89 5.80 14.49 17.67
N THR A 90 6.86 14.80 18.41
CA THR A 90 8.21 14.98 17.85
C THR A 90 8.90 13.68 17.45
N ALA A 91 8.52 12.56 18.08
CA ALA A 91 9.10 11.24 17.84
C ALA A 91 8.00 10.21 17.59
N PRO A 92 7.42 10.18 16.37
CA PRO A 92 6.39 9.21 16.02
C PRO A 92 6.97 7.79 16.00
N ARG A 93 6.12 6.80 16.27
CA ARG A 93 6.46 5.39 16.08
C ARG A 93 5.67 4.80 14.93
N ALA A 94 6.27 3.84 14.23
CA ALA A 94 5.57 3.08 13.23
C ALA A 94 5.84 1.58 13.36
N GLU A 95 4.84 0.80 12.99
CA GLU A 95 4.92 -0.65 12.85
C GLU A 95 4.27 -1.06 11.54
N VAL A 96 4.87 -2.06 10.89
CA VAL A 96 4.25 -2.81 9.81
C VAL A 96 3.84 -4.16 10.37
N GLU A 97 2.55 -4.46 10.36
CA GLU A 97 2.00 -5.74 10.78
C GLU A 97 1.55 -6.53 9.55
N ILE A 98 2.05 -7.76 9.37
CA ILE A 98 1.62 -8.64 8.28
C ILE A 98 1.14 -9.97 8.88
N ASP A 99 -0.13 -10.28 8.68
CA ASP A 99 -0.79 -11.50 9.20
C ASP A 99 -0.48 -11.75 10.71
N GLY A 100 -0.43 -10.68 11.52
CA GLY A 100 -0.13 -10.74 12.96
C GLY A 100 1.36 -10.70 13.34
N LYS A 101 2.28 -10.75 12.38
CA LYS A 101 3.71 -10.55 12.62
C LYS A 101 4.05 -9.06 12.56
N ILE A 102 4.69 -8.54 13.61
CA ILE A 102 5.03 -7.11 13.74
C ILE A 102 6.49 -6.87 13.31
N PHE A 103 6.70 -5.82 12.53
CA PHE A 103 7.98 -5.26 12.13
C PHE A 103 8.05 -3.80 12.60
N PRO A 104 8.85 -3.47 13.62
CA PRO A 104 9.09 -2.09 14.00
C PRO A 104 9.72 -1.33 12.83
N ALA A 105 9.24 -0.12 12.55
CA ALA A 105 9.71 0.69 11.44
C ALA A 105 9.99 2.13 11.89
N SER A 106 11.01 2.72 11.27
CA SER A 106 11.21 4.16 11.26
C SER A 106 10.20 4.82 10.32
N LEU A 107 9.67 5.97 10.74
CA LEU A 107 8.86 6.85 9.91
C LEU A 107 9.69 8.09 9.57
N LEU A 108 10.05 8.22 8.31
CA LEU A 108 10.83 9.33 7.77
C LEU A 108 9.92 10.19 6.89
N PHE A 109 10.17 11.50 6.83
CA PHE A 109 9.34 12.42 6.04
C PHE A 109 10.18 13.00 4.90
N GLY A 110 9.73 12.79 3.67
CA GLY A 110 10.16 13.53 2.50
C GLY A 110 9.31 14.79 2.31
N ASP A 111 9.46 15.44 1.16
CA ASP A 111 8.76 16.70 0.88
C ASP A 111 7.24 16.48 0.68
N ASP A 112 6.84 15.41 0.00
CA ASP A 112 5.46 15.12 -0.40
C ASP A 112 4.95 13.74 0.06
N HIS A 113 5.78 12.95 0.73
CA HIS A 113 5.44 11.60 1.20
C HIS A 113 6.17 11.26 2.50
N ALA A 114 5.69 10.23 3.19
CA ALA A 114 6.40 9.60 4.29
C ALA A 114 6.98 8.24 3.86
N VAL A 115 8.13 7.84 4.40
CA VAL A 115 8.78 6.56 4.15
C VAL A 115 8.72 5.71 5.42
N LEU A 116 8.24 4.48 5.28
CA LEU A 116 8.38 3.42 6.28
C LEU A 116 9.58 2.55 5.94
N ALA A 117 10.47 2.35 6.90
CA ALA A 117 11.67 1.53 6.77
C ALA A 117 11.91 0.73 8.05
N ASP A 118 12.04 -0.59 7.95
CA ASP A 118 12.42 -1.48 9.06
C ASP A 118 13.89 -1.92 9.00
N GLY A 119 14.63 -1.42 8.00
CA GLY A 119 16.05 -1.69 7.85
C GLY A 119 16.78 -0.58 7.10
N GLU A 120 18.08 -0.82 6.91
CA GLU A 120 18.96 0.05 6.16
C GLU A 120 19.82 -0.77 5.21
N VAL A 121 20.09 -0.18 4.05
CA VAL A 121 20.77 -0.84 2.96
C VAL A 121 21.77 0.14 2.36
N GLY A 122 23.06 -0.02 2.68
CA GLY A 122 24.11 0.90 2.23
C GLY A 122 23.99 2.31 2.84
N GLY A 123 23.41 2.44 4.04
CA GLY A 123 23.15 3.72 4.70
C GLY A 123 21.87 4.43 4.22
N PHE A 124 21.10 3.79 3.33
CA PHE A 124 19.80 4.29 2.89
C PHE A 124 18.68 3.53 3.61
N ALA A 125 17.67 4.26 4.10
CA ALA A 125 16.49 3.67 4.69
C ALA A 125 15.72 2.84 3.67
N GLY A 126 15.32 1.63 4.06
CA GLY A 126 14.58 0.73 3.19
C GLY A 126 13.91 -0.41 3.95
N LEU A 127 13.31 -1.31 3.18
CA LEU A 127 12.66 -2.50 3.71
C LEU A 127 13.67 -3.64 3.83
N SER A 128 13.67 -4.31 4.98
CA SER A 128 14.46 -5.50 5.24
C SER A 128 13.98 -6.67 4.38
N GLU A 129 14.90 -7.59 4.05
CA GLU A 129 14.54 -8.83 3.34
C GLU A 129 13.43 -9.62 4.06
N PRO A 130 13.46 -9.80 5.40
CA PRO A 130 12.35 -10.43 6.13
C PRO A 130 10.99 -9.76 5.95
N LEU A 131 10.92 -8.42 5.89
CA LEU A 131 9.66 -7.70 5.68
C LEU A 131 9.16 -7.87 4.24
N VAL A 132 10.04 -7.70 3.26
CA VAL A 132 9.70 -7.90 1.83
C VAL A 132 9.19 -9.33 1.59
N ASP A 133 9.83 -10.32 2.21
CA ASP A 133 9.39 -11.72 2.14
C ASP A 133 8.01 -11.93 2.77
N ALA A 134 7.74 -11.27 3.89
CA ALA A 134 6.42 -11.30 4.52
C ALA A 134 5.36 -10.62 3.65
N MET A 135 5.67 -9.52 2.97
CA MET A 135 4.76 -8.88 2.01
C MET A 135 4.41 -9.82 0.85
N ALA A 136 5.40 -10.52 0.28
CA ALA A 136 5.19 -11.45 -0.84
C ALA A 136 4.32 -12.67 -0.46
N LYS A 137 4.45 -13.14 0.79
CA LYS A 137 3.77 -14.34 1.29
C LYS A 137 2.45 -14.02 2.01
N GLY A 138 2.32 -12.83 2.57
CA GLY A 138 1.22 -12.42 3.45
C GLY A 138 -0.12 -12.28 2.74
N LYS A 139 -1.19 -12.08 3.50
CA LYS A 139 -2.53 -11.77 2.99
C LYS A 139 -2.85 -10.30 3.17
N THR A 140 -2.62 -9.78 4.37
CA THR A 140 -2.98 -8.42 4.75
C THR A 140 -1.81 -7.76 5.45
N MET A 141 -1.54 -6.51 5.09
CA MET A 141 -0.57 -5.63 5.75
C MET A 141 -1.33 -4.49 6.43
N THR A 142 -1.07 -4.26 7.71
CA THR A 142 -1.57 -3.12 8.47
C THR A 142 -0.39 -2.24 8.85
N LEU A 143 -0.40 -1.01 8.39
CA LEU A 143 0.50 0.04 8.85
C LEU A 143 -0.10 0.64 10.10
N ARG A 144 0.66 0.73 11.18
CA ARG A 144 0.23 1.31 12.47
C ARG A 144 1.17 2.45 12.81
N LEU A 145 0.61 3.64 13.01
CA LEU A 145 1.38 4.85 13.27
C LEU A 145 0.89 5.50 14.55
N ASP A 146 1.84 5.97 15.35
CA ASP A 146 1.64 6.63 16.64
C ASP A 146 2.08 8.10 16.43
N LEU A 147 1.17 8.93 15.92
CA LEU A 147 1.49 10.25 15.36
C LEU A 147 1.17 11.39 16.31
N LEU A 148 0.13 11.26 17.12
CA LEU A 148 -0.42 12.36 17.92
C LEU A 148 0.12 12.33 19.35
N ALA A 149 0.51 13.49 19.85
CA ALA A 149 0.94 13.66 21.23
C ALA A 149 -0.16 13.21 22.19
N GLU A 150 0.24 12.38 23.15
CA GLU A 150 -0.65 11.84 24.16
C GLU A 150 -1.03 12.91 25.19
N PRO A 151 -2.29 12.90 25.67
CA PRO A 151 -2.63 13.63 26.89
C PRO A 151 -1.73 13.19 28.05
N PRO A 152 -1.33 14.12 28.94
CA PRO A 152 -0.51 13.80 30.10
C PRO A 152 -1.08 12.63 30.92
N GLY A 153 -0.24 11.65 31.24
CA GLY A 153 -0.62 10.49 32.05
C GLY A 153 -1.30 9.35 31.29
N THR A 154 -1.47 9.46 29.96
CA THR A 154 -1.97 8.36 29.12
C THR A 154 -0.82 7.53 28.54
N LYS A 155 -1.10 6.26 28.23
CA LYS A 155 -0.11 5.37 27.61
C LYS A 155 -0.05 5.63 26.11
N ALA A 156 1.13 5.46 25.53
CA ALA A 156 1.31 5.56 24.09
C ALA A 156 0.42 4.57 23.34
N SER A 157 -0.15 5.03 22.22
CA SER A 157 -1.10 4.25 21.44
C SER A 157 -1.03 4.60 19.96
N PHE A 158 -1.09 3.58 19.11
CA PHE A 158 -1.22 3.79 17.68
C PHE A 158 -2.57 4.42 17.34
N ASP A 159 -2.54 5.66 16.87
CA ASP A 159 -3.70 6.48 16.50
C ASP A 159 -3.97 6.50 14.98
N GLY A 160 -3.00 6.08 14.17
CA GLY A 160 -3.06 5.97 12.73
C GLY A 160 -2.99 4.52 12.25
N ALA A 161 -3.81 4.17 11.26
CA ALA A 161 -3.85 2.86 10.64
C ALA A 161 -4.21 2.92 9.15
N ALA A 162 -3.50 2.11 8.35
CA ALA A 162 -3.86 1.82 6.96
C ALA A 162 -3.77 0.30 6.73
N VAL A 163 -4.83 -0.28 6.16
CA VAL A 163 -4.94 -1.70 5.84
C VAL A 163 -4.80 -1.87 4.33
N ILE A 164 -3.92 -2.77 3.91
CA ILE A 164 -3.59 -3.06 2.52
C ILE A 164 -3.74 -4.56 2.30
N GLU A 165 -4.48 -4.93 1.25
CA GLU A 165 -4.57 -6.32 0.80
C GLU A 165 -3.36 -6.66 -0.09
N LEU A 166 -2.52 -7.59 0.35
CA LEU A 166 -1.30 -8.00 -0.37
C LEU A 166 -1.61 -8.98 -1.51
N ARG A 167 -2.75 -9.67 -1.44
CA ARG A 167 -3.15 -10.71 -2.41
C ARG A 167 -4.27 -10.30 -3.36
N ALA A 168 -4.88 -9.14 -3.16
CA ALA A 168 -5.92 -8.67 -4.06
C ALA A 168 -5.34 -8.43 -5.46
N ASN A 169 -6.08 -8.89 -6.48
CA ASN A 169 -5.92 -8.55 -7.90
C ASN A 169 -4.48 -8.24 -8.35
N GLY A 170 -3.64 -9.27 -8.52
CA GLY A 170 -2.28 -9.10 -9.03
C GLY A 170 -1.23 -8.67 -7.99
N GLY A 171 -1.60 -8.44 -6.72
CA GLY A 171 -0.68 -8.03 -5.65
C GLY A 171 0.57 -8.92 -5.51
N ARG A 172 0.40 -10.24 -5.57
CA ARG A 172 1.55 -11.18 -5.56
C ARG A 172 2.52 -10.96 -6.72
N ALA A 173 1.99 -10.72 -7.91
CA ALA A 173 2.81 -10.50 -9.10
C ALA A 173 3.52 -9.14 -9.01
N ALA A 174 2.83 -8.10 -8.54
CA ALA A 174 3.42 -6.78 -8.34
C ALA A 174 4.55 -6.79 -7.30
N ILE A 175 4.30 -7.35 -6.10
CA ILE A 175 5.32 -7.46 -5.04
C ILE A 175 6.48 -8.34 -5.51
N GLY A 176 6.20 -9.45 -6.20
CA GLY A 176 7.23 -10.30 -6.79
C GLY A 176 8.09 -9.60 -7.85
N ALA A 177 7.51 -8.70 -8.65
CA ALA A 177 8.27 -7.87 -9.58
C ALA A 177 9.16 -6.86 -8.82
N MET A 178 8.67 -6.28 -7.74
CA MET A 178 9.46 -5.37 -6.90
C MET A 178 10.63 -6.08 -6.20
N GLN A 179 10.49 -7.36 -5.82
CA GLN A 179 11.62 -8.16 -5.29
C GLN A 179 12.78 -8.28 -6.30
N GLN A 180 12.49 -8.26 -7.61
CA GLN A 180 13.52 -8.33 -8.64
C GLN A 180 14.36 -7.05 -8.71
N CYS A 181 13.83 -5.90 -8.26
CA CYS A 181 14.57 -4.64 -8.24
C CYS A 181 15.80 -4.70 -7.31
N VAL A 182 15.68 -5.36 -6.16
CA VAL A 182 16.74 -5.47 -5.14
C VAL A 182 17.55 -6.76 -5.23
N SER A 183 17.16 -7.66 -6.14
CA SER A 183 17.91 -8.87 -6.42
C SER A 183 19.23 -8.52 -7.11
N PRO A 184 20.38 -9.07 -6.68
CA PRO A 184 21.62 -8.95 -7.43
C PRO A 184 21.39 -9.42 -8.86
N ILE A 185 21.84 -8.65 -9.86
CA ILE A 185 21.87 -9.10 -11.25
C ILE A 185 22.88 -10.26 -11.32
N LYS A 186 22.45 -11.48 -11.00
CA LYS A 186 23.23 -12.68 -11.32
C LYS A 186 23.34 -12.72 -12.83
N ASN A 187 24.52 -12.37 -13.34
CA ASN A 187 24.98 -12.53 -14.71
C ASN A 187 23.86 -12.93 -15.68
N ARG A 188 23.23 -11.93 -16.31
CA ARG A 188 22.63 -12.13 -17.62
C ARG A 188 23.80 -12.41 -18.57
N THR A 189 24.34 -13.63 -18.49
CA THR A 189 25.37 -14.13 -19.38
C THR A 189 24.75 -14.04 -20.75
N VAL A 190 25.16 -13.00 -21.46
CA VAL A 190 24.97 -12.87 -22.90
C VAL A 190 25.57 -14.15 -23.47
N GLY A 191 24.70 -15.07 -23.87
CA GLY A 191 25.05 -16.19 -24.74
C GLY A 191 25.44 -15.62 -26.10
N LEU A 192 26.61 -14.99 -26.19
CA LEU A 192 27.35 -14.83 -27.44
C LEU A 192 28.06 -16.17 -27.68
N THR A 193 27.31 -17.16 -28.15
CA THR A 193 27.90 -18.26 -28.90
C THR A 193 28.21 -17.77 -30.29
N ARG A 194 29.50 -17.91 -30.64
CA ARG A 194 30.17 -17.59 -31.90
C ARG A 194 29.48 -18.17 -33.13
#